data_AF-A0A377GHE6-F1
#
_entry.id   AF-A0A377GHE6-F1
#
_cell.length_a   1.000
_cell.length_b   1.000
_cell.length_c   1.000
_cell.angle_alpha   90.00
_cell.angle_beta   90.00
_cell.angle_gamma   90.00
#
_symmetry.space_group_name_H-M   'P 1'
#
loop_
_entity.id
_entity.type
_entity.pdbx_description
1 polymer ?
#
loop_
_entity_poly.entity_id
_entity_poly.type
_entity_poly.pdbx_seq_one_letter_code
_entity_poly.pdbx_strand_id
1 'polypeptide(L)'
;MNLVNDLSPTQAQEQVNFVILIPNTNEVILDNFILRKEDLPYNEQPSHYQFKKWSAWCSAHFSSYSFYVKYKNALLRCKQFLYDFGPLSTLDHAALYDHWVWEMKPHEVNQENICWIGYDYSKLKTLSFLSYGTNIELRLLEGKLKDEEFLELAKFFSPIPTSN
;
A
#
# COMPACT_ATOMS: atom_id res chain seq x y z
N MET A 1 -17.59 -7.96 0.62
CA MET A 1 -16.19 -7.47 0.71
C MET A 1 -15.63 -8.00 2.02
N ASN A 2 -14.58 -8.83 1.98
CA ASN A 2 -14.05 -9.50 3.17
C ASN A 2 -13.04 -8.59 3.90
N LEU A 3 -13.55 -7.59 4.62
CA LEU A 3 -12.75 -6.66 5.42
C LEU A 3 -12.74 -7.11 6.88
N VAL A 4 -11.55 -7.08 7.50
CA VAL A 4 -11.36 -7.25 8.94
C VAL A 4 -10.86 -5.92 9.48
N ASN A 5 -11.63 -5.29 10.36
CA ASN A 5 -11.29 -3.99 10.95
C ASN A 5 -10.62 -4.17 12.33
N ASP A 6 -10.01 -3.10 12.82
CA ASP A 6 -9.45 -2.97 14.18
C ASP A 6 -8.39 -4.03 14.51
N LEU A 7 -7.69 -4.51 13.49
CA LEU A 7 -6.61 -5.47 13.62
C LEU A 7 -5.27 -4.72 13.71
N SER A 8 -4.56 -4.85 14.83
CA SER A 8 -3.29 -4.11 14.99
C SER A 8 -2.23 -4.56 13.98
N PRO A 9 -1.21 -3.73 13.68
CA PRO A 9 -0.12 -4.11 12.79
C PRO A 9 0.54 -5.44 13.16
N THR A 10 0.74 -5.72 14.46
CA THR A 10 1.31 -6.98 14.94
C THR A 10 0.40 -8.18 14.65
N GLN A 11 -0.90 -8.05 14.92
CA GLN A 11 -1.86 -9.13 14.64
C GLN A 11 -2.07 -9.37 13.14
N ALA A 12 -1.97 -8.31 12.33
CA ALA A 12 -2.04 -8.41 10.88
C ALA A 12 -0.78 -9.07 10.29
N GLN A 13 0.40 -8.86 10.89
CA GLN A 13 1.66 -9.42 10.41
C GLN A 13 1.65 -10.95 10.39
N GLU A 14 0.98 -11.58 11.36
CA GLU A 14 0.81 -13.04 11.44
C GLU A 14 -0.08 -13.60 10.32
N GLN A 15 -0.84 -12.74 9.64
CA GLN A 15 -1.84 -13.12 8.66
C GLN A 15 -1.41 -12.80 7.22
N VAL A 16 -0.44 -11.91 7.02
CA VAL A 16 0.02 -11.50 5.67
C VAL A 16 1.33 -12.19 5.27
N ASN A 17 1.58 -12.29 3.97
CA ASN A 17 2.80 -12.84 3.39
C ASN A 17 3.81 -11.74 2.98
N PHE A 18 3.64 -10.52 3.48
CA PHE A 18 4.53 -9.38 3.27
C PHE A 18 4.88 -8.74 4.62
N VAL A 19 5.92 -7.93 4.65
CA VAL A 19 6.35 -7.24 5.87
C VAL A 19 5.46 -6.01 6.05
N ILE A 20 4.83 -5.85 7.21
CA ILE A 20 4.08 -4.63 7.53
C ILE A 20 5.06 -3.58 8.01
N LEU A 21 5.11 -2.45 7.31
CA LEU A 21 5.84 -1.27 7.72
C LEU A 21 4.91 -0.24 8.36
N ILE A 22 5.39 0.43 9.41
CA ILE A 22 4.70 1.57 10.02
C ILE A 22 5.67 2.76 10.14
N PRO A 23 5.17 4.01 10.10
CA PRO A 23 6.01 5.18 10.35
C PRO A 23 6.46 5.18 11.82
N ASN A 24 7.76 5.04 12.04
CA ASN A 24 8.40 5.05 13.36
C ASN A 24 8.74 6.49 13.79
N THR A 25 7.71 7.26 14.11
CA THR A 25 7.83 8.64 14.61
C THR A 25 6.64 9.01 15.49
N ASN A 26 6.83 9.93 16.42
CA ASN A 26 5.75 10.48 17.25
C ASN A 26 4.95 11.58 16.53
N GLU A 27 5.36 11.97 15.33
CA GLU A 27 4.70 13.01 14.53
C GLU A 27 3.45 12.49 13.80
N VAL A 28 3.22 11.18 13.85
CA VAL A 28 2.17 10.50 13.11
C VAL A 28 1.21 9.81 14.07
N ILE A 29 -0.10 9.93 13.78
CA ILE A 29 -1.14 9.14 14.43
C ILE A 29 -1.69 8.16 13.42
N LEU A 30 -1.73 6.88 13.80
CA LEU A 30 -2.30 5.80 13.00
C LEU A 30 -3.68 5.42 13.53
N ASP A 31 -4.65 5.27 12.64
CA ASP A 31 -5.97 4.77 12.99
C ASP A 31 -6.61 3.97 11.84
N ASN A 32 -7.79 3.39 12.12
CA ASN A 32 -8.61 2.68 11.14
C ASN A 32 -7.86 1.57 10.39
N PHE A 33 -7.36 0.58 11.14
CA PHE A 33 -6.63 -0.56 10.60
C PHE A 33 -7.58 -1.57 9.95
N ILE A 34 -7.34 -1.87 8.68
CA ILE A 34 -8.19 -2.71 7.84
C ILE A 34 -7.33 -3.72 7.11
N LEU A 35 -7.54 -5.00 7.41
CA LEU A 35 -6.98 -6.12 6.68
C LEU A 35 -8.02 -6.63 5.67
N ARG A 36 -7.65 -6.63 4.38
CA ARG A 36 -8.50 -7.18 3.31
C ARG A 36 -8.07 -8.60 2.99
N LYS A 37 -9.00 -9.54 3.12
CA LYS A 37 -8.84 -10.90 2.60
C LYS A 37 -8.96 -10.87 1.08
N GLU A 38 -8.18 -11.70 0.40
CA GLU A 38 -8.35 -11.89 -1.03
C GLU A 38 -9.78 -12.37 -1.31
N ASP A 39 -10.42 -11.79 -2.33
CA ASP A 39 -11.75 -12.21 -2.73
C ASP A 39 -11.67 -13.62 -3.33
N LEU A 40 -12.66 -14.45 -3.05
CA LEU A 40 -12.76 -15.75 -3.73
C LEU A 40 -12.90 -15.47 -5.22
N PRO A 41 -12.08 -16.07 -6.10
CA PRO A 41 -12.12 -15.79 -7.55
C PRO A 41 -13.40 -16.24 -8.24
N TYR A 42 -14.38 -16.76 -7.51
CA TYR A 42 -15.63 -17.25 -8.07
C TYR A 42 -16.58 -16.11 -8.43
N ASN A 43 -16.73 -15.92 -9.73
CA ASN A 43 -18.00 -15.55 -10.33
C ASN A 43 -18.69 -16.85 -10.73
N GLU A 44 -20.02 -16.97 -10.57
CA GLU A 44 -20.76 -18.18 -10.98
C GLU A 44 -20.67 -18.48 -12.49
N GLN A 45 -20.12 -17.55 -13.28
CA GLN A 45 -19.82 -17.70 -14.71
C GLN A 45 -18.34 -17.39 -15.01
N PRO A 46 -17.45 -18.39 -15.00
CA PRO A 46 -16.03 -18.16 -15.27
C PRO A 46 -15.78 -17.82 -16.75
N SER A 47 -15.03 -16.74 -17.01
CA SER A 47 -14.44 -16.49 -18.34
C SER A 47 -13.26 -17.45 -18.58
N HIS A 48 -12.77 -17.53 -19.83
CA HIS A 48 -11.80 -18.53 -20.30
C HIS A 48 -10.47 -18.65 -19.52
N TYR A 49 -10.16 -17.72 -18.59
CA TYR A 49 -8.90 -17.68 -17.86
C TYR A 49 -9.02 -17.90 -16.33
N GLN A 50 -10.13 -18.45 -15.83
CA GLN A 50 -10.25 -18.77 -14.40
C GLN A 50 -9.86 -20.21 -14.07
N PHE A 51 -8.98 -20.38 -13.08
CA PHE A 51 -8.53 -21.69 -12.59
C PHE A 51 -9.71 -22.49 -12.01
N LYS A 52 -9.89 -23.74 -12.45
CA LYS A 52 -10.98 -24.63 -11.98
C LYS A 52 -10.78 -25.18 -10.57
N LYS A 53 -9.56 -25.09 -10.02
CA LYS A 53 -9.21 -25.59 -8.68
C LYS A 53 -8.17 -24.66 -8.07
N TRP A 54 -8.40 -24.26 -6.82
CA TRP A 54 -7.44 -23.47 -6.06
C TRP A 54 -6.20 -24.31 -5.74
N SER A 55 -5.02 -23.71 -5.81
CA SER A 55 -3.88 -24.22 -5.06
C SER A 55 -4.10 -23.88 -3.59
N ALA A 56 -3.61 -24.72 -2.67
CA ALA A 56 -3.67 -24.42 -1.24
C ALA A 56 -2.98 -23.08 -0.90
N TRP A 57 -2.07 -22.64 -1.77
CA TRP A 57 -1.42 -21.33 -1.72
C TRP A 57 -2.45 -20.21 -1.87
N CYS A 58 -3.27 -20.17 -2.92
CA CYS A 58 -4.24 -19.08 -3.12
C CYS A 58 -5.28 -18.96 -1.98
N SER A 59 -5.53 -20.03 -1.20
CA SER A 59 -6.37 -20.00 0.01
C SER A 59 -5.88 -19.21 1.19
N ALA A 60 -4.59 -18.93 1.24
CA ALA A 60 -3.93 -18.48 2.46
C ALA A 60 -3.63 -16.98 2.48
N HIS A 61 -3.97 -16.21 1.44
CA HIS A 61 -3.39 -14.89 1.28
C HIS A 61 -4.39 -13.75 1.51
N PHE A 62 -4.00 -12.84 2.39
CA PHE A 62 -4.65 -11.55 2.54
C PHE A 62 -4.07 -10.61 1.49
N SER A 63 -4.93 -9.93 0.76
CA SER A 63 -4.53 -9.19 -0.44
C SER A 63 -3.90 -7.84 -0.13
N SER A 64 -4.23 -7.25 1.02
CA SER A 64 -3.69 -5.95 1.42
C SER A 64 -4.00 -5.60 2.87
N TYR A 65 -3.13 -4.82 3.49
CA TYR A 65 -3.35 -4.19 4.78
C TYR A 65 -3.36 -2.68 4.62
N SER A 66 -4.32 -1.98 5.21
CA SER A 66 -4.44 -0.52 5.07
C SER A 66 -4.79 0.14 6.39
N PHE A 67 -4.38 1.40 6.53
CA PHE A 67 -4.69 2.23 7.68
C PHE A 67 -4.61 3.71 7.31
N TYR A 68 -5.12 4.55 8.18
CA TYR A 68 -5.01 5.98 8.06
C TYR A 68 -3.80 6.51 8.80
N VAL A 69 -3.22 7.55 8.22
CA VAL A 69 -2.03 8.25 8.68
C VAL A 69 -2.40 9.72 8.80
N LYS A 70 -2.45 10.23 10.02
CA LYS A 70 -2.54 11.67 10.27
C LYS A 70 -1.12 12.18 10.47
N TYR A 71 -0.71 13.10 9.60
CA TYR A 71 0.63 13.70 9.62
C TYR A 71 0.51 15.18 9.30
N LYS A 72 1.05 16.03 10.18
CA LYS A 72 0.87 17.49 10.12
C LYS A 72 -0.63 17.84 10.00
N ASN A 73 -1.01 18.63 9.00
CA ASN A 73 -2.40 19.02 8.73
C ASN A 73 -3.06 18.18 7.63
N ALA A 74 -2.65 16.91 7.47
CA ALA A 74 -3.11 16.04 6.41
C ALA A 74 -3.57 14.67 6.91
N LEU A 75 -4.54 14.10 6.20
CA LEU A 75 -4.99 12.73 6.36
C LEU A 75 -4.62 11.94 5.10
N LEU A 76 -3.90 10.84 5.29
CA LEU A 76 -3.52 9.93 4.22
C LEU A 76 -4.08 8.53 4.49
N ARG A 77 -4.34 7.79 3.42
CA ARG A 77 -4.50 6.33 3.48
C ARG A 77 -3.20 5.67 3.09
N CYS A 78 -2.66 4.85 3.98
CA CYS A 78 -1.62 3.88 3.67
C CYS A 78 -2.26 2.56 3.25
N LYS A 79 -1.82 1.99 2.13
CA LYS A 79 -2.16 0.62 1.71
C LYS A 79 -0.87 -0.14 1.42
N GLN A 80 -0.78 -1.36 1.93
CA GLN A 80 0.35 -2.25 1.80
C GLN A 80 -0.07 -3.59 1.20
N PHE A 81 0.74 -4.12 0.30
CA PHE A 81 0.48 -5.40 -0.35
C PHE A 81 1.75 -6.00 -0.95
N LEU A 82 1.75 -7.32 -1.10
CA LEU A 82 2.78 -8.04 -1.86
C LEU A 82 2.53 -7.83 -3.36
N TYR A 83 3.57 -7.42 -4.08
CA TYR A 83 3.57 -7.49 -5.54
C TYR A 83 5.01 -7.69 -6.00
N ASP A 84 5.22 -8.72 -6.83
CA ASP A 84 6.57 -9.14 -7.27
C ASP A 84 7.29 -8.07 -8.11
N PHE A 85 6.57 -7.04 -8.57
CA PHE A 85 7.08 -5.95 -9.39
C PHE A 85 6.75 -4.57 -8.80
N GLY A 86 7.49 -4.17 -7.75
CA GLY A 86 7.08 -3.05 -6.90
C GLY A 86 6.85 -1.70 -7.61
N PRO A 87 7.83 -1.11 -8.32
CA PRO A 87 7.67 0.20 -8.95
C PRO A 87 6.92 0.16 -10.30
N LEU A 88 7.02 -0.98 -11.01
CA LEU A 88 6.32 -1.16 -12.28
C LEU A 88 4.84 -1.43 -12.11
N SER A 89 4.30 -1.81 -10.95
CA SER A 89 2.84 -1.83 -10.78
C SER A 89 2.19 -0.46 -11.10
N THR A 90 2.87 0.64 -10.74
CA THR A 90 2.51 2.02 -11.09
C THR A 90 2.64 2.34 -12.59
N LEU A 91 3.49 1.61 -13.33
CA LEU A 91 3.75 1.80 -14.77
C LEU A 91 3.00 0.77 -15.65
N ASP A 92 2.73 -0.43 -15.13
CA ASP A 92 2.02 -1.57 -15.72
C ASP A 92 0.51 -1.32 -15.67
N HIS A 93 0.04 -0.67 -14.61
CA HIS A 93 -1.35 -0.18 -14.53
C HIS A 93 -1.47 1.22 -15.05
N ALA A 94 -0.90 1.34 -16.23
CA ALA A 94 -0.95 2.47 -17.08
C ALA A 94 -2.32 3.18 -17.06
N ALA A 95 -3.39 2.46 -17.39
CA ALA A 95 -4.75 3.01 -17.43
C ALA A 95 -5.29 3.55 -16.08
N LEU A 96 -4.64 3.30 -14.95
CA LEU A 96 -5.00 3.83 -13.62
C LEU A 96 -4.31 5.16 -13.30
N TYR A 97 -3.37 5.60 -14.13
CA TYR A 97 -2.66 6.86 -13.98
C TYR A 97 -2.78 7.56 -15.33
N ASP A 98 -3.49 8.68 -15.41
CA ASP A 98 -3.73 9.34 -16.70
C ASP A 98 -2.40 9.88 -17.30
N HIS A 99 -1.75 9.00 -18.07
CA HIS A 99 -0.40 9.12 -18.62
C HIS A 99 -0.17 10.34 -19.47
N TRP A 100 -1.27 10.85 -20.03
CA TRP A 100 -1.24 11.92 -20.98
C TRP A 100 -1.22 13.28 -20.27
N VAL A 101 -1.33 13.29 -18.92
CA VAL A 101 -1.46 14.53 -18.13
C VAL A 101 -0.56 14.59 -16.89
N TRP A 102 -0.14 13.47 -16.28
CA TRP A 102 0.52 13.50 -14.97
C TRP A 102 1.97 13.01 -14.98
N GLU A 103 2.91 13.92 -14.64
CA GLU A 103 4.33 13.59 -14.41
C GLU A 103 4.48 12.73 -13.15
N MET A 104 4.90 11.48 -13.33
CA MET A 104 5.44 10.65 -12.24
C MET A 104 6.91 10.99 -12.04
N LYS A 105 7.29 11.43 -10.84
CA LYS A 105 8.67 11.82 -10.53
C LYS A 105 9.31 10.79 -9.61
N PRO A 106 10.44 10.17 -10.02
CA PRO A 106 11.20 9.32 -9.12
C PRO A 106 11.95 10.20 -8.11
N HIS A 107 11.93 9.78 -6.86
CA HIS A 107 12.68 10.41 -5.78
C HIS A 107 13.35 9.34 -4.92
N GLU A 108 14.59 9.58 -4.54
CA GLU A 108 15.30 8.71 -3.60
C GLU A 108 14.72 8.91 -2.18
N VAL A 109 14.31 7.81 -1.55
CA VAL A 109 13.85 7.82 -0.14
C VAL A 109 15.04 7.57 0.79
N ASN A 110 15.84 6.57 0.46
CA ASN A 110 17.09 6.21 1.14
C ASN A 110 18.05 5.57 0.11
N GLN A 111 19.17 4.98 0.57
CA GLN A 111 20.16 4.37 -0.31
C GLN A 111 19.64 3.16 -1.12
N GLU A 112 18.52 2.57 -0.74
CA GLU A 112 18.00 1.32 -1.31
C GLU A 112 16.63 1.48 -1.99
N ASN A 113 15.86 2.52 -1.64
CA ASN A 113 14.47 2.66 -2.03
C ASN A 113 14.24 3.92 -2.88
N ILE A 114 13.58 3.72 -4.02
CA ILE A 114 13.04 4.78 -4.88
C ILE A 114 11.54 4.87 -4.64
N CYS A 115 11.03 6.08 -4.46
CA CYS A 115 9.59 6.36 -4.47
C CYS A 115 9.18 7.15 -5.70
N TRP A 116 7.89 7.10 -5.99
CA TRP A 116 7.25 7.81 -7.08
C TRP A 116 6.14 8.69 -6.54
N ILE A 117 6.17 9.97 -6.87
CA ILE A 117 5.11 10.92 -6.53
C ILE A 117 4.32 11.22 -7.80
N GLY A 118 2.98 11.20 -7.67
CA GLY A 118 2.06 11.53 -8.75
C GLY A 118 0.63 11.67 -8.25
N TYR A 119 -0.33 11.37 -9.13
CA TYR A 119 -1.77 11.43 -8.84
C TYR A 119 -2.42 10.13 -9.29
N ASP A 120 -3.27 9.53 -8.45
CA ASP A 120 -4.01 8.32 -8.83
C ASP A 120 -5.16 8.62 -9.81
N TYR A 121 -5.87 7.59 -10.28
CA TYR A 121 -7.04 7.75 -11.18
C TYR A 121 -8.15 8.64 -10.60
N SER A 122 -8.20 8.81 -9.27
CA SER A 122 -9.13 9.70 -8.59
C SER A 122 -8.60 11.14 -8.47
N LYS A 123 -7.47 11.44 -9.12
CA LYS A 123 -6.76 12.72 -9.09
C LYS A 123 -6.30 13.13 -7.69
N LEU A 124 -6.05 12.16 -6.81
CA LEU A 124 -5.49 12.43 -5.49
C LEU A 124 -3.99 12.21 -5.48
N LYS A 125 -3.26 13.16 -4.89
CA LYS A 125 -1.81 13.10 -4.75
C LYS A 125 -1.41 11.84 -3.99
N THR A 126 -0.50 11.08 -4.58
CA THR A 126 -0.11 9.75 -4.10
C THR A 126 1.40 9.59 -4.18
N LEU A 127 1.96 8.89 -3.21
CA LEU A 127 3.35 8.42 -3.20
C LEU A 127 3.36 6.89 -3.11
N SER A 128 4.12 6.23 -3.95
CA SER A 128 4.34 4.78 -3.88
C SER A 128 5.83 4.43 -3.76
N PHE A 129 6.15 3.38 -3.01
CA PHE A 129 7.50 2.84 -2.91
C PHE A 129 7.48 1.37 -2.53
N LEU A 130 8.56 0.66 -2.88
CA LEU A 130 8.83 -0.71 -2.48
C LEU A 130 9.84 -0.70 -1.34
N SER A 131 9.58 -1.44 -0.27
CA SER A 131 10.53 -1.62 0.85
C SER A 131 10.32 -2.98 1.50
N TYR A 132 11.40 -3.72 1.80
CA TYR A 132 11.33 -5.07 2.38
C TYR A 132 10.35 -6.01 1.62
N GLY A 133 10.36 -5.94 0.28
CA GLY A 133 9.45 -6.73 -0.57
C GLY A 133 7.98 -6.30 -0.50
N THR A 134 7.65 -5.19 0.15
CA THR A 134 6.29 -4.70 0.37
C THR A 134 6.05 -3.41 -0.38
N ASN A 135 4.97 -3.36 -1.15
CA ASN A 135 4.53 -2.12 -1.78
C ASN A 135 3.76 -1.28 -0.80
N ILE A 136 4.09 0.00 -0.71
CA ILE A 136 3.43 0.97 0.16
C ILE A 136 2.89 2.08 -0.72
N GLU A 137 1.58 2.32 -0.64
CA GLU A 137 0.88 3.42 -1.30
C GLU A 137 0.33 4.39 -0.25
N LEU A 138 0.79 5.63 -0.28
CA LEU A 138 0.28 6.74 0.52
C LEU A 138 -0.56 7.66 -0.35
N ARG A 139 -1.88 7.69 -0.12
CA ARG A 139 -2.82 8.54 -0.85
C ARG A 139 -3.31 9.68 0.05
N LEU A 140 -3.15 10.93 -0.37
CA LEU A 140 -3.68 12.11 0.33
C LEU A 140 -5.21 12.15 0.21
N LEU A 141 -5.91 12.05 1.33
CA LEU A 141 -7.38 12.15 1.39
C LEU A 141 -7.82 13.58 1.71
N GLU A 142 -7.18 14.22 2.68
CA GLU A 142 -7.51 15.56 3.15
C GLU A 142 -6.25 16.38 3.48
N GLY A 143 -6.37 17.70 3.40
CA GLY A 143 -5.28 18.62 3.71
C GLY A 143 -4.33 18.84 2.53
N LYS A 144 -3.10 19.27 2.83
CA LYS A 144 -2.05 19.54 1.85
C LYS A 144 -0.69 19.14 2.43
N LEU A 145 0.13 18.50 1.60
CA LEU A 145 1.54 18.23 1.87
C LEU A 145 2.35 18.54 0.62
N LYS A 146 3.50 19.17 0.80
CA LYS A 146 4.50 19.34 -0.26
C LYS A 146 5.18 18.01 -0.56
N ASP A 147 5.85 17.93 -1.71
CA ASP A 147 6.55 16.70 -2.12
C ASP A 147 7.62 16.33 -1.08
N GLU A 148 8.35 17.31 -0.55
CA GLU A 148 9.39 17.09 0.46
C GLU A 148 8.82 16.50 1.76
N GLU A 149 7.61 16.89 2.14
CA GLU A 149 6.93 16.39 3.34
C GLU A 149 6.41 14.95 3.14
N PHE A 150 6.01 14.62 1.91
CA PHE A 150 5.69 13.27 1.49
C PHE A 150 6.91 12.35 1.56
N LEU A 151 8.06 12.83 1.06
CA LEU A 151 9.33 12.12 1.10
C LEU A 151 9.84 11.93 2.53
N GLU A 152 9.71 12.96 3.37
CA GLU A 152 10.02 12.89 4.79
C GLU A 152 9.19 11.83 5.50
N LEU A 153 7.87 11.80 5.27
CA LEU A 153 6.98 10.78 5.82
C LEU A 153 7.39 9.37 5.39
N ALA A 154 7.73 9.16 4.12
CA ALA A 154 8.14 7.86 3.60
C ALA A 154 9.40 7.31 4.31
N LYS A 155 10.32 8.18 4.74
CA LYS A 155 11.54 7.78 5.46
C LYS A 155 11.29 7.23 6.86
N PHE A 156 10.14 7.55 7.46
CA PHE A 156 9.80 7.01 8.79
C PHE A 156 9.34 5.55 8.72
N PHE A 157 8.97 5.03 7.54
CA PHE A 157 8.47 3.66 7.44
C PHE A 157 9.58 2.63 7.70
N SER A 158 9.35 1.79 8.70
CA SER A 158 10.20 0.64 9.02
C SER A 158 9.33 -0.56 9.37
N PRO A 159 9.85 -1.80 9.27
CA PRO A 159 9.16 -2.98 9.78
C PRO A 159 8.71 -2.78 11.23
N ILE A 160 7.55 -3.34 11.59
CA ILE A 160 7.14 -3.37 12.99
C ILE A 160 8.24 -4.05 13.84
N PRO A 161 8.53 -3.55 15.05
CA PRO A 161 9.49 -4.22 15.92
C PRO A 161 9.04 -5.66 16.17
N THR A 162 9.91 -6.63 15.88
CA THR A 162 9.68 -8.00 16.32
C THR A 162 9.62 -7.99 17.85
N SER A 163 8.48 -8.43 18.40
CA SER A 163 8.42 -8.76 19.83
C SER A 163 9.36 -9.93 20.05
N ASN A 164 10.49 -9.70 20.72
CA ASN A 164 11.31 -10.78 21.27
C ASN A 164 10.60 -11.42 22.45
#